data_AF-A0A378I6V8-F1
#
_entry.id   AF-A0A378I6V8-F1
#
_cell.length_a   1.000
_cell.length_b   1.000
_cell.length_c   1.000
_cell.angle_alpha   90.00
_cell.angle_beta   90.00
_cell.angle_gamma   90.00
#
_symmetry.space_group_name_H-M   'P 1'
#
loop_
_entity.id
_entity.type
_entity.pdbx_description
1 polymer ?
#
loop_
_entity_poly.entity_id
_entity_poly.type
_entity_poly.pdbx_seq_one_letter_code
_entity_poly.pdbx_strand_id
1 'polypeptide(L)'
;MEKVDLSKQFSYRLRDAMISAGLNSQRSTSGVCIHQLATITGYSVQICRRYLRGEAIPEPTKLVEIAEKLKVSPGWLLFGDSLLQQPEGKETLLIHKNLLHYIFTRAGDLYNASHNRDEIANFLLDLIKDVSQINANSEQTRKIIDLALSSAGHFNH
;
A
#
# COMPACT_ATOMS: atom_id res chain seq x y z
N MET A 1 14.45 -24.87 -1.26
CA MET A 1 14.62 -23.41 -1.43
C MET A 1 14.58 -22.79 -0.05
N GLU A 2 15.70 -22.24 0.43
CA GLU A 2 15.74 -21.57 1.73
C GLU A 2 14.72 -20.42 1.72
N LYS A 3 13.96 -20.33 2.81
CA LYS A 3 13.02 -19.24 3.08
C LYS A 3 13.86 -17.96 3.18
N VAL A 4 14.10 -17.27 2.06
CA VAL A 4 15.02 -16.14 2.09
C VAL A 4 14.45 -15.09 3.03
N ASP A 5 15.24 -14.75 4.03
CA ASP A 5 14.82 -13.91 5.14
C ASP A 5 14.57 -12.48 4.62
N LEU A 6 13.28 -12.14 4.44
CA LEU A 6 12.83 -10.89 3.83
C LEU A 6 13.44 -9.67 4.51
N SER A 7 13.55 -9.69 5.84
CA SER A 7 14.13 -8.58 6.61
C SER A 7 15.64 -8.46 6.38
N LYS A 8 16.36 -9.58 6.20
CA LYS A 8 17.77 -9.53 5.79
C LYS A 8 17.94 -8.95 4.41
N GLN A 9 17.16 -9.40 3.43
CA GLN A 9 17.24 -8.83 2.08
C GLN A 9 16.93 -7.33 2.05
N PHE A 10 15.86 -6.92 2.75
CA PHE A 10 15.52 -5.52 2.96
C PHE A 10 16.70 -4.74 3.56
N SER A 11 17.38 -5.29 4.57
CA SER A 11 18.53 -4.63 5.20
C SER A 11 19.73 -4.44 4.27
N TYR A 12 19.94 -5.37 3.33
CA TYR A 12 20.99 -5.24 2.31
C TYR A 12 20.64 -4.11 1.34
N ARG A 13 19.43 -4.14 0.76
CA ARG A 13 18.95 -3.10 -0.15
C ARG A 13 18.87 -1.73 0.50
N LEU A 14 18.46 -1.65 1.76
CA LEU A 14 18.44 -0.40 2.51
C LEU A 14 19.84 0.18 2.66
N ARG A 15 20.84 -0.64 2.98
CA ARG A 15 22.24 -0.20 3.05
C ARG A 15 22.71 0.30 1.70
N ASP A 16 22.48 -0.48 0.64
CA ASP A 16 22.91 -0.11 -0.71
C ASP A 16 22.25 1.20 -1.17
N ALA A 17 20.94 1.36 -0.95
CA ALA A 17 20.21 2.59 -1.28
C ALA A 17 20.70 3.79 -0.46
N MET A 18 20.98 3.61 0.83
CA MET A 18 21.58 4.66 1.66
C MET A 18 22.98 5.04 1.15
N ILE A 19 23.77 4.07 0.69
CA ILE A 19 25.09 4.32 0.12
C ILE A 19 25.00 5.09 -1.19
N SER A 20 24.12 4.67 -2.10
CA SER A 20 23.85 5.36 -3.35
C SER A 20 23.30 6.78 -3.14
N ALA A 21 22.57 7.01 -2.05
CA ALA A 21 22.09 8.34 -1.66
C ALA A 21 23.16 9.20 -0.95
N GLY A 22 24.39 8.70 -0.77
CA GLY A 22 25.49 9.43 -0.13
C GLY A 22 25.45 9.46 1.40
N LEU A 23 24.60 8.64 2.04
CA LEU A 23 24.43 8.57 3.50
C LEU A 23 25.46 7.63 4.16
N ASN A 24 26.71 7.74 3.70
CA ASN A 24 27.82 6.87 4.11
C ASN A 24 28.38 7.28 5.47
N SER A 25 28.93 6.31 6.20
CA SER A 25 29.67 6.58 7.43
C SER A 25 30.86 5.65 7.58
N GLN A 26 32.06 6.23 7.64
CA GLN A 26 33.32 5.52 7.89
C GLN A 26 33.43 5.01 9.34
N ARG A 27 32.59 5.50 10.25
CA ARG A 27 32.59 5.13 11.68
C ARG A 27 31.58 4.03 12.03
N SER A 28 30.78 3.60 11.05
CA SER A 28 29.67 2.66 11.24
C SER A 28 30.05 1.28 10.72
N THR A 29 29.83 0.22 11.51
CA THR A 29 30.04 -1.17 11.08
C THR A 29 29.16 -1.57 9.89
N SER A 30 28.00 -0.91 9.75
CA SER A 30 27.08 -1.06 8.62
C SER A 30 27.43 -0.20 7.39
N GLY A 31 28.47 0.62 7.45
CA GLY A 31 28.90 1.50 6.35
C GLY A 31 28.03 2.74 6.12
N VAL A 32 26.90 2.86 6.82
CA VAL A 32 25.90 3.92 6.65
C VAL A 32 25.66 4.72 7.93
N CYS A 33 25.24 5.98 7.79
CA CYS A 33 24.97 6.87 8.91
C CYS A 33 23.58 6.62 9.51
N ILE A 34 23.54 5.91 10.64
CA ILE A 34 22.29 5.56 11.32
C ILE A 34 21.49 6.78 11.81
N HIS A 35 22.17 7.88 12.16
CA HIS A 35 21.49 9.11 12.59
C HIS A 35 20.72 9.76 11.45
N GLN A 36 21.23 9.69 10.21
CA GLN A 36 20.49 10.18 9.05
C GLN A 36 19.24 9.34 8.78
N LEU A 37 19.32 8.02 8.96
CA LEU A 37 18.14 7.15 8.89
C LEU A 37 17.10 7.46 9.98
N ALA A 38 17.55 7.77 11.20
CA ALA A 38 16.68 8.22 12.28
C ALA A 38 15.98 9.54 11.93
N THR A 39 16.69 10.50 11.34
CA THR A 39 16.11 11.77 10.86
C THR A 39 15.09 11.54 9.75
N ILE A 40 15.36 10.62 8.80
CA ILE A 40 14.44 10.28 7.71
C ILE A 40 13.14 9.67 8.24
N THR A 41 13.25 8.74 9.19
CA THR A 41 12.11 7.96 9.69
C THR A 41 11.34 8.66 10.82
N GLY A 42 11.99 9.59 11.52
CA GLY A 42 11.49 10.14 12.79
C GLY A 42 11.56 9.14 13.96
N TYR A 43 12.20 7.99 13.76
CA TYR A 43 12.32 6.94 14.78
C TYR A 43 13.63 7.00 15.54
N SER A 44 13.67 6.27 16.66
CA SER A 44 14.89 6.14 17.45
C SER A 44 15.98 5.37 16.70
N VAL A 45 17.23 5.70 16.99
CA VAL A 45 18.41 5.01 16.45
C VAL A 45 18.37 3.50 16.70
N GLN A 46 17.76 3.04 17.79
CA GLN A 46 17.62 1.60 18.08
C GLN A 46 16.69 0.90 17.09
N ILE A 47 15.58 1.53 16.71
CA ILE A 47 14.67 1.00 15.68
C ILE A 47 15.38 0.95 14.33
N CYS A 48 16.06 2.04 13.95
CA CYS A 48 16.85 2.10 12.71
C CYS A 48 17.95 1.02 12.67
N ARG A 49 18.54 0.69 13.83
CA ARG A 49 19.55 -0.36 13.94
C ARG A 49 18.96 -1.74 13.63
N ARG A 50 17.76 -2.03 14.12
CA ARG A 50 17.05 -3.29 13.83
C ARG A 50 16.77 -3.42 12.33
N TYR A 51 16.40 -2.32 11.66
CA TYR A 51 16.22 -2.31 10.20
C TYR A 51 17.53 -2.62 9.45
N LEU A 52 18.63 -1.97 9.82
CA LEU A 52 19.94 -2.17 9.19
C LEU A 52 20.55 -3.56 9.44
N ARG A 53 20.12 -4.24 10.51
CA ARG A 53 20.52 -5.62 10.82
C ARG A 53 19.59 -6.68 10.22
N GLY A 54 18.47 -6.26 9.63
CA GLY A 54 17.46 -7.18 9.13
C GLY A 54 16.70 -7.91 10.24
N GLU A 55 16.58 -7.31 11.42
CA GLU A 55 15.81 -7.82 12.57
C GLU A 55 14.34 -7.32 12.55
N ALA A 56 14.02 -6.35 11.69
CA ALA A 56 12.69 -5.78 11.54
C ALA A 56 12.52 -5.10 10.17
N ILE A 57 11.27 -4.91 9.76
CA ILE A 57 10.87 -4.14 8.57
C ILE A 57 9.99 -2.97 9.05
N PRO A 58 10.11 -1.76 8.44
CA PRO A 58 9.22 -0.65 8.74
C PRO A 58 7.76 -0.94 8.40
N GLU A 59 6.85 -0.22 9.04
CA GLU A 59 5.45 -0.16 8.62
C GLU A 59 5.32 0.45 7.20
N PRO A 60 4.23 0.14 6.45
CA PRO A 60 4.10 0.55 5.05
C PRO A 60 4.28 2.05 4.81
N THR A 61 3.73 2.89 5.68
CA THR A 61 3.88 4.36 5.63
C THR A 61 5.34 4.77 5.69
N LYS A 62 6.10 4.23 6.65
CA LYS A 62 7.52 4.51 6.83
C LYS A 62 8.39 3.94 5.73
N LEU A 63 8.03 2.77 5.21
CA LEU A 63 8.71 2.18 4.06
C LEU A 63 8.62 3.12 2.85
N VAL A 64 7.44 3.70 2.59
CA VAL A 64 7.24 4.68 1.51
C VAL A 64 8.07 5.94 1.75
N GLU A 65 8.07 6.51 2.95
CA GLU A 65 8.88 7.69 3.29
C GLU A 65 10.39 7.45 3.09
N ILE A 66 10.90 6.30 3.56
CA ILE A 66 12.30 5.91 3.39
C ILE A 66 12.62 5.81 1.89
N ALA A 67 11.80 5.08 1.14
CA ALA A 67 12.01 4.85 -0.28
C ALA A 67 12.01 6.17 -1.08
N GLU A 68 11.09 7.09 -0.76
CA GLU A 68 11.03 8.43 -1.37
C GLU A 68 12.31 9.23 -1.10
N LYS A 69 12.78 9.26 0.15
CA LYS A 69 14.02 9.98 0.52
C LYS A 69 15.27 9.36 -0.12
N LEU A 70 15.29 8.04 -0.30
CA LEU A 70 16.37 7.31 -0.96
C LEU A 70 16.21 7.25 -2.49
N LYS A 71 15.14 7.83 -3.05
CA LYS A 71 14.81 7.83 -4.48
C LYS A 71 14.76 6.43 -5.10
N VAL A 72 14.19 5.48 -4.36
CA VAL A 72 13.94 4.10 -4.81
C VAL A 72 12.45 3.76 -4.70
N SER A 73 12.00 2.69 -5.35
CA SER A 73 10.64 2.18 -5.15
C SER A 73 10.51 1.47 -3.79
N PRO A 74 9.39 1.66 -3.05
CA PRO A 74 9.11 0.87 -1.84
C PRO A 74 9.10 -0.64 -2.11
N GLY A 75 8.57 -1.05 -3.27
CA GLY A 75 8.54 -2.45 -3.71
C GLY A 75 9.93 -2.98 -4.00
N TRP A 76 10.77 -2.20 -4.69
CA TRP A 76 12.19 -2.57 -4.89
C TRP A 76 12.91 -2.70 -3.54
N LEU A 77 12.69 -1.76 -2.61
CA LEU A 77 13.33 -1.80 -1.31
C LEU A 77 12.93 -3.06 -0.51
N LEU A 78 11.66 -3.45 -0.58
CA LEU A 78 11.13 -4.60 0.17
C LEU A 78 11.40 -5.94 -0.50
N PHE A 79 11.28 -6.06 -1.82
CA PHE A 79 11.32 -7.33 -2.56
C PHE A 79 12.46 -7.43 -3.57
N GLY A 80 13.05 -6.31 -3.98
CA GLY A 80 14.09 -6.28 -5.02
C GLY A 80 13.54 -6.28 -6.44
N ASP A 81 12.22 -6.15 -6.61
CA ASP A 81 11.58 -6.11 -7.92
C ASP A 81 12.07 -4.93 -8.74
N SER A 82 12.31 -5.15 -10.03
CA SER A 82 12.83 -4.12 -10.92
C SER A 82 11.90 -2.91 -10.94
N LEU A 83 12.49 -1.70 -10.98
CA LEU A 83 11.81 -0.39 -10.96
C LEU A 83 10.74 -0.20 -12.05
N LEU A 84 10.55 -1.20 -12.93
CA LEU A 84 9.77 -1.15 -14.15
C LEU A 84 8.67 -2.20 -14.22
N GLN A 85 8.45 -3.02 -13.19
CA GLN A 85 7.20 -3.76 -13.12
C GLN A 85 6.10 -2.78 -12.69
N GLN A 86 5.54 -2.08 -13.67
CA GLN A 86 4.12 -1.76 -13.58
C GLN A 86 3.41 -3.05 -13.19
N PRO A 87 2.43 -3.00 -12.27
CA PRO A 87 1.71 -4.20 -11.85
C PRO A 87 1.36 -5.00 -13.10
N GLU A 88 1.90 -6.21 -13.22
CA GLU A 88 1.60 -7.08 -14.35
C GLU A 88 0.11 -7.41 -14.26
N GLY A 89 -0.68 -6.67 -15.03
CA GLY A 89 -2.14 -6.73 -15.01
C GLY A 89 -2.76 -5.34 -15.01
N LYS A 90 -3.54 -5.03 -16.05
CA LYS A 90 -4.45 -3.87 -16.13
C LYS A 90 -5.60 -3.98 -15.12
N GLU A 91 -5.31 -4.22 -13.84
CA GLU A 91 -6.29 -4.31 -12.75
C GLU A 91 -6.25 -3.07 -11.84
N THR A 92 -5.63 -1.98 -12.30
CA THR A 92 -5.66 -0.71 -11.58
C THR A 92 -6.96 0.03 -11.87
N LEU A 93 -7.73 0.31 -10.82
CA LEU A 93 -8.94 1.11 -10.91
C LEU A 93 -8.67 2.54 -10.41
N LEU A 94 -9.04 3.53 -11.22
CA LEU A 94 -8.97 4.94 -10.84
C LEU A 94 -10.35 5.42 -10.37
N ILE A 95 -10.46 5.85 -9.11
CA ILE A 95 -11.72 6.35 -8.53
C ILE A 95 -11.48 7.55 -7.63
N HIS A 96 -12.43 8.50 -7.63
CA HIS A 96 -12.41 9.63 -6.70
C HIS A 96 -12.51 9.18 -5.24
N LYS A 97 -11.65 9.72 -4.37
CA LYS A 97 -11.59 9.38 -2.94
C LYS A 97 -12.94 9.50 -2.23
N ASN A 98 -13.70 10.57 -2.50
CA ASN A 98 -15.00 10.80 -1.87
C ASN A 98 -16.04 9.74 -2.25
N LEU A 99 -15.93 9.22 -3.46
CA LEU A 99 -16.81 8.19 -3.98
C LEU A 99 -16.48 6.83 -3.37
N LEU A 100 -15.20 6.47 -3.34
CA LEU A 100 -14.71 5.26 -2.69
C LEU A 100 -15.11 5.23 -1.21
N HIS A 101 -14.93 6.36 -0.51
CA HIS A 101 -15.39 6.50 0.87
C HIS A 101 -16.90 6.27 1.02
N TYR A 102 -17.71 6.85 0.13
CA TYR A 102 -19.16 6.64 0.16
C TYR A 102 -19.54 5.17 -0.01
N ILE A 103 -18.92 4.48 -0.97
CA ILE A 103 -19.15 3.05 -1.21
C ILE A 103 -18.79 2.23 0.04
N PHE A 104 -17.63 2.49 0.68
CA PHE A 104 -17.25 1.80 1.90
C PHE A 104 -18.22 2.03 3.07
N THR A 105 -18.74 3.24 3.23
CA THR A 105 -19.72 3.52 4.30
C THR A 105 -21.02 2.77 4.12
N ARG A 106 -21.39 2.42 2.88
CA ARG A 106 -22.62 1.68 2.58
C ARG A 106 -22.41 0.17 2.45
N ALA A 107 -21.20 -0.26 2.10
CA ALA A 107 -20.85 -1.68 2.00
C ALA A 107 -21.04 -2.43 3.32
N GLY A 108 -20.87 -1.75 4.47
CA GLY A 108 -21.09 -2.34 5.79
C GLY A 108 -22.49 -2.90 5.98
N ASP A 109 -23.52 -2.24 5.43
CA ASP A 109 -24.91 -2.68 5.53
C ASP A 109 -25.15 -3.97 4.73
N LEU A 110 -24.51 -4.11 3.56
CA LEU A 110 -24.58 -5.31 2.72
C LEU A 110 -23.94 -6.53 3.39
N TYR A 111 -22.74 -6.37 3.97
CA TYR A 111 -22.04 -7.46 4.64
C TYR A 111 -22.76 -7.98 5.88
N ASN A 112 -23.61 -7.17 6.50
CA ASN A 112 -24.41 -7.58 7.65
C ASN A 112 -25.70 -8.31 7.24
N ALA A 113 -26.18 -8.11 6.01
CA ALA A 113 -27.44 -8.65 5.51
C ALA A 113 -27.30 -10.00 4.78
N SER A 114 -26.10 -10.36 4.29
CA SER A 114 -25.90 -11.58 3.50
C SER A 114 -24.77 -12.47 4.02
N HIS A 115 -24.92 -13.78 3.82
CA HIS A 115 -23.97 -14.80 4.27
C HIS A 115 -22.82 -15.04 3.28
N ASN A 116 -22.96 -14.61 2.01
CA ASN A 116 -21.95 -14.82 0.99
C ASN A 116 -21.08 -13.57 0.78
N ARG A 117 -19.97 -13.50 1.53
CA ARG A 117 -19.05 -12.35 1.52
C ARG A 117 -18.34 -12.16 0.17
N ASP A 118 -18.10 -13.23 -0.57
CA ASP A 118 -17.38 -13.17 -1.85
C ASP A 118 -18.28 -12.58 -2.95
N GLU A 119 -19.56 -12.93 -2.98
CA GLU A 119 -20.54 -12.33 -3.90
C GLU A 119 -20.69 -10.82 -3.66
N ILE A 120 -20.75 -10.40 -2.39
CA ILE A 120 -20.81 -8.98 -2.03
C ILE A 120 -19.53 -8.26 -2.47
N ALA A 121 -18.36 -8.88 -2.26
CA ALA A 121 -17.09 -8.30 -2.68
C ALA A 121 -17.02 -8.12 -4.20
N ASN A 122 -17.44 -9.14 -4.97
CA ASN A 122 -17.49 -9.08 -6.43
C ASN A 122 -18.47 -8.00 -6.91
N PHE A 123 -19.68 -7.96 -6.36
CA PHE A 123 -20.66 -6.92 -6.67
C PHE A 123 -20.13 -5.51 -6.37
N LEU A 124 -19.47 -5.31 -5.24
CA LEU A 124 -18.87 -4.01 -4.91
C LEU A 124 -17.74 -3.64 -5.88
N LEU A 125 -16.90 -4.60 -6.29
CA LEU A 125 -15.86 -4.35 -7.29
C LEU A 125 -16.46 -3.92 -8.63
N ASP A 126 -17.51 -4.62 -9.08
CA ASP A 126 -18.23 -4.26 -10.31
C ASP A 126 -18.88 -2.88 -10.19
N LEU A 127 -19.50 -2.57 -9.05
CA LEU A 127 -20.07 -1.24 -8.79
C LEU A 127 -19.03 -0.13 -8.82
N ILE A 128 -17.87 -0.32 -8.15
CA ILE A 128 -16.79 0.67 -8.14
C ILE A 128 -16.26 0.87 -9.57
N LYS A 129 -16.15 -0.21 -10.36
CA LYS A 129 -15.74 -0.15 -11.77
C LYS A 129 -16.74 0.63 -12.61
N ASP A 130 -18.03 0.29 -12.54
CA ASP A 130 -19.08 0.94 -13.34
C ASP A 130 -19.16 2.43 -13.01
N VAL A 131 -19.20 2.78 -11.72
CA VAL A 131 -19.32 4.17 -11.30
C VAL A 131 -18.07 4.98 -11.62
N SER A 132 -16.88 4.37 -11.67
CA SER A 132 -15.65 5.05 -12.13
C SER A 132 -15.70 5.48 -13.61
N GLN A 133 -16.55 4.84 -14.43
CA GLN A 133 -16.69 5.12 -15.86
C GLN A 133 -17.84 6.08 -16.17
N ILE A 134 -18.73 6.34 -15.21
CA ILE A 134 -19.89 7.21 -15.41
C ILE A 134 -19.48 8.68 -15.21
N ASN A 135 -19.65 9.48 -16.27
CA ASN A 135 -19.49 10.93 -16.20
C ASN A 135 -20.76 11.57 -15.59
N ALA A 136 -20.82 11.66 -14.27
CA ALA A 136 -21.94 12.24 -13.52
C ALA A 136 -21.45 13.16 -12.40
N ASN A 137 -22.31 14.10 -11.98
CA ASN A 137 -22.00 14.95 -10.84
C ASN A 137 -22.13 14.19 -9.50
N SER A 138 -21.58 14.74 -8.42
CA SER A 138 -21.52 14.04 -7.13
C SER A 138 -22.87 13.60 -6.55
N GLU A 139 -23.96 14.32 -6.86
CA GLU A 139 -25.30 13.95 -6.39
C GLU A 139 -25.87 12.79 -7.21
N GLN A 140 -25.72 12.85 -8.54
CA GLN A 140 -26.13 11.80 -9.46
C GLN A 140 -25.38 10.50 -9.18
N THR A 141 -24.07 10.58 -8.98
CA THR A 141 -23.23 9.41 -8.67
C THR A 141 -23.66 8.72 -7.37
N ARG A 142 -24.03 9.50 -6.34
CA ARG A 142 -24.56 8.95 -5.07
C ARG A 142 -25.90 8.25 -5.28
N LYS A 143 -26.81 8.83 -6.06
CA LYS A 143 -28.11 8.20 -6.38
C LYS A 143 -27.93 6.88 -7.12
N ILE A 144 -26.99 6.81 -8.06
CA ILE A 144 -26.66 5.58 -8.80
C ILE A 144 -26.16 4.50 -7.83
N ILE A 145 -25.27 4.86 -6.90
CA ILE A 145 -24.79 3.94 -5.86
C ILE A 145 -25.95 3.47 -4.99
N ASP A 146 -26.75 4.38 -4.45
CA ASP A 146 -27.85 4.03 -3.55
C ASP A 146 -28.85 3.08 -4.23
N LEU A 147 -29.15 3.31 -5.52
CA LEU A 147 -30.00 2.44 -6.33
C LEU A 147 -29.39 1.04 -6.49
N ALA A 148 -28.10 0.96 -6.86
CA ALA A 148 -27.41 -0.30 -7.05
C ALA A 148 -27.35 -1.12 -5.75
N LEU A 149 -26.99 -0.47 -4.64
CA LEU A 149 -26.91 -1.11 -3.32
C LEU A 149 -28.28 -1.59 -2.82
N SER A 150 -29.34 -0.80 -3.04
CA SER A 150 -30.71 -1.19 -2.70
C SER A 150 -31.14 -2.43 -3.49
N SER A 151 -30.76 -2.50 -4.77
CA SER A 151 -31.06 -3.66 -5.61
C SER A 151 -30.37 -4.94 -5.10
N ALA A 152 -29.10 -4.85 -4.72
CA ALA A 152 -28.33 -5.98 -4.16
C ALA A 152 -28.84 -6.43 -2.78
N GLY A 153 -29.37 -5.52 -1.97
CA GLY A 153 -30.03 -5.85 -0.70
C GLY A 153 -31.31 -6.68 -0.89
N HIS A 154 -32.04 -6.46 -1.98
CA HIS A 154 -33.27 -7.21 -2.28
C HIS A 154 -33.05 -8.61 -2.84
N PHE A 155 -31.89 -8.90 -3.45
CA PHE A 155 -31.57 -10.26 -3.95
C PHE A 155 -31.20 -11.27 -2.85
N ASN A 156 -30.97 -10.80 -1.61
CA ASN A 156 -30.60 -11.64 -0.48
C ASN A 156 -31.78 -11.99 0.45
N HIS A 157 -33.02 -11.74 0.03
CA HIS A 157 -34.22 -11.93 0.85
C HIS A 157 -35.18 -12.99 0.33
#